data_AF-A0AA40WFB2-F1
#
_entry.id   AF-A0AA40WFB2-F1
#
_cell.length_a   1.000
_cell.length_b   1.000
_cell.length_c   1.000
_cell.angle_alpha   90.00
_cell.angle_beta   90.00
_cell.angle_gamma   90.00
#
_symmetry.space_group_name_H-M   'P 1'
#
loop_
_entity.id
_entity.type
_entity.pdbx_description
1 polymer ?
#
loop_
_entity_poly.entity_id
_entity_poly.type
_entity_poly.pdbx_seq_one_letter_code
_entity_poly.pdbx_strand_id
1 'polypeptide(L)'
;MNCLIRIRQRYPDLAQSDRKLADYLLAQPETARHLSSQQLAAEAGVSQSSVVKFAQKLGFKGFPALKLALSEALASNPNPHSVPVHNQI
;
A
#
# COMPACT_ATOMS: atom_id res chain seq x y z
N MET A 1 -1.51 -9.21 10.00
CA MET A 1 -1.62 -9.67 8.59
C MET A 1 -1.11 -8.58 7.65
N ASN A 2 0.01 -8.82 6.96
CA ASN A 2 0.70 -7.86 6.09
C ASN A 2 -0.23 -7.33 4.97
N CYS A 3 -0.34 -6.01 4.85
CA CYS A 3 -1.22 -5.33 3.89
C CYS A 3 -0.94 -5.76 2.44
N LEU A 4 0.33 -5.83 2.04
CA LEU A 4 0.74 -6.18 0.69
C LEU A 4 0.36 -7.62 0.31
N ILE A 5 0.39 -8.54 1.28
CA ILE A 5 -0.05 -9.93 1.08
C ILE A 5 -1.56 -9.98 0.81
N ARG A 6 -2.35 -9.22 1.58
CA ARG A 6 -3.81 -9.16 1.35
C ARG A 6 -4.15 -8.60 -0.03
N ILE A 7 -3.44 -7.57 -0.48
CA ILE A 7 -3.64 -6.99 -1.81
C ILE A 7 -3.35 -8.05 -2.88
N ARG A 8 -2.23 -8.79 -2.79
CA ARG A 8 -1.90 -9.86 -3.74
C ARG A 8 -2.94 -10.98 -3.76
N GLN A 9 -3.43 -11.40 -2.59
CA GLN A 9 -4.45 -12.45 -2.48
C GLN A 9 -5.78 -12.06 -3.12
N ARG A 10 -6.17 -10.78 -3.00
CA ARG A 10 -7.42 -10.27 -3.57
C ARG A 10 -7.30 -9.84 -5.03
N TYR A 11 -6.08 -9.64 -5.53
CA TYR A 11 -5.79 -9.11 -6.87
C TYR A 11 -6.58 -9.78 -8.00
N PRO A 12 -6.72 -11.13 -8.05
CA PRO A 12 -7.45 -11.81 -9.14
C PRO A 12 -8.90 -11.33 -9.26
N ASP A 13 -9.55 -11.06 -8.14
CA ASP A 13 -10.98 -10.70 -8.04
C ASP A 13 -11.25 -9.19 -8.11
N LEU A 14 -10.21 -8.36 -8.26
CA LEU A 14 -10.36 -6.91 -8.31
C LEU A 14 -10.96 -6.44 -9.64
N ALA A 15 -11.88 -5.48 -9.56
CA ALA A 15 -12.37 -4.73 -10.73
C ALA A 15 -11.27 -3.82 -11.29
N GLN A 16 -11.43 -3.33 -12.52
CA GLN A 16 -10.40 -2.54 -13.22
C GLN A 16 -9.86 -1.35 -12.41
N SER A 17 -10.72 -0.55 -11.78
CA SER A 17 -10.30 0.59 -10.97
C SER A 17 -9.57 0.18 -9.69
N ASP A 18 -9.95 -0.95 -9.10
CA ASP A 18 -9.28 -1.49 -7.90
C ASP A 18 -7.93 -2.12 -8.28
N ARG A 19 -7.81 -2.74 -9.45
CA ARG A 19 -6.53 -3.26 -9.98
C ARG A 19 -5.51 -2.15 -10.16
N LYS A 20 -5.88 -1.01 -10.76
CA LYS A 20 -4.98 0.15 -10.89
C LYS A 20 -4.37 0.59 -9.55
N LEU A 21 -5.18 0.61 -8.49
CA LEU A 21 -4.70 0.92 -7.14
C LEU A 21 -3.78 -0.17 -6.60
N ALA A 22 -4.16 -1.43 -6.77
CA ALA A 22 -3.35 -2.57 -6.35
C ALA A 22 -2.00 -2.60 -7.09
N ASP A 23 -1.97 -2.35 -8.40
CA ASP A 23 -0.74 -2.27 -9.20
C ASP A 23 0.20 -1.20 -8.66
N TYR A 24 -0.30 0.03 -8.44
CA TYR A 24 0.51 1.11 -7.88
C TYR A 24 1.04 0.77 -6.48
N LEU A 25 0.17 0.27 -5.59
CA LEU A 25 0.55 -0.09 -4.22
C LEU A 25 1.55 -1.25 -4.15
N LEU A 26 1.51 -2.19 -5.11
CA LEU A 26 2.45 -3.31 -5.18
C LEU A 26 3.77 -2.93 -5.86
N ALA A 27 3.73 -2.04 -6.84
CA ALA A 27 4.91 -1.59 -7.58
C ALA A 27 5.72 -0.53 -6.83
N GLN A 28 5.06 0.41 -6.16
CA GLN A 28 5.68 1.56 -5.49
C GLN A 28 5.21 1.75 -4.04
N PRO A 29 5.33 0.72 -3.17
CA PRO A 29 4.80 0.77 -1.81
C PRO A 29 5.49 1.83 -0.93
N GLU A 30 6.80 2.04 -1.10
CA GLU A 30 7.56 3.10 -0.39
C GLU A 30 7.04 4.49 -0.74
N THR A 31 6.80 4.79 -2.02
CA THR A 31 6.21 6.07 -2.43
C THR A 31 4.79 6.20 -1.90
N ALA A 32 3.98 5.15 -2.07
CA ALA A 32 2.56 5.17 -1.70
C ALA A 32 2.32 5.43 -0.20
N ARG A 33 3.19 4.95 0.69
CA ARG A 33 3.08 5.24 2.13
C ARG A 33 3.33 6.70 2.51
N HIS A 34 3.79 7.53 1.59
CA HIS A 34 3.94 8.98 1.82
C HIS A 34 2.80 9.80 1.20
N LEU A 35 2.06 9.26 0.23
CA LEU A 35 1.00 9.98 -0.48
C LEU A 35 -0.26 10.23 0.36
N SER A 36 -0.96 11.32 0.07
CA SER A 36 -2.36 11.51 0.46
C SER A 36 -3.30 10.66 -0.42
N SER A 37 -4.57 10.51 -0.02
CA SER A 37 -5.56 9.77 -0.83
C SER A 37 -5.78 10.42 -2.21
N GLN A 38 -5.67 11.75 -2.30
CA GLN A 38 -5.85 12.48 -3.54
C GLN A 38 -4.66 12.27 -4.48
N GLN A 39 -3.43 12.30 -3.94
CA GLN A 39 -2.23 12.03 -4.73
C GLN A 39 -2.21 10.58 -5.22
N LEU A 40 -2.48 9.61 -4.35
CA LEU A 40 -2.57 8.20 -4.76
C LEU A 40 -3.62 7.99 -5.85
N ALA A 41 -4.76 8.67 -5.76
CA ALA A 41 -5.80 8.62 -6.78
C ALA A 41 -5.31 9.14 -8.13
N ALA A 42 -4.59 10.27 -8.13
CA ALA A 42 -4.02 10.85 -9.34
C ALA A 42 -2.97 9.91 -9.97
N GLU A 43 -2.04 9.40 -9.16
CA GLU A 43 -0.98 8.49 -9.59
C GLU A 43 -1.53 7.17 -10.16
N ALA A 44 -2.57 6.61 -9.53
CA ALA A 44 -3.23 5.39 -9.99
C ALA A 44 -4.29 5.63 -11.09
N GLY A 45 -4.56 6.88 -11.49
CA GLY A 45 -5.56 7.21 -12.51
C GLY A 45 -6.98 6.79 -12.11
N VAL A 46 -7.37 7.06 -10.87
CA VAL A 46 -8.70 6.79 -10.30
C VAL A 46 -9.22 7.99 -9.49
N SER A 47 -10.47 7.94 -9.04
CA SER A 47 -11.03 8.98 -8.14
C SER A 47 -10.58 8.77 -6.69
N GLN A 48 -10.50 9.84 -5.90
CA GLN A 48 -10.21 9.76 -4.45
C GLN A 48 -11.19 8.83 -3.71
N SER A 49 -12.48 8.87 -4.06
CA SER A 49 -13.49 7.98 -3.50
C SER A 49 -13.21 6.49 -3.79
N SER A 50 -12.58 6.17 -4.93
CA SER A 50 -12.16 4.81 -5.27
C SER A 50 -11.06 4.33 -4.33
N VAL A 51 -10.11 5.20 -3.95
CA VAL A 51 -9.06 4.89 -2.96
C VAL A 51 -9.69 4.50 -1.62
N VAL A 52 -10.66 5.29 -1.15
CA VAL A 52 -11.33 5.02 0.14
C VAL A 52 -12.12 3.71 0.07
N LYS A 53 -12.90 3.50 -1.00
CA LYS A 53 -13.68 2.26 -1.20
C LYS A 53 -12.78 1.04 -1.34
N PHE A 54 -11.64 1.15 -2.03
CA PHE A 54 -10.66 0.09 -2.15
C PHE A 54 -10.12 -0.33 -0.78
N ALA A 55 -9.72 0.64 0.06
CA ALA A 55 -9.30 0.37 1.43
C ALA A 55 -10.39 -0.35 2.24
N GLN A 56 -11.65 0.08 2.11
CA GLN A 56 -12.79 -0.55 2.78
C GLN A 56 -13.04 -1.99 2.30
N LYS A 57 -12.95 -2.24 0.98
CA LYS A 57 -13.07 -3.59 0.39
C LYS A 57 -11.98 -4.55 0.88
N LEU A 58 -10.79 -4.04 1.17
CA LEU A 58 -9.70 -4.80 1.78
C LEU A 58 -9.87 -5.03 3.30
N GLY A 59 -10.95 -4.51 3.90
CA GLY A 59 -11.28 -4.66 5.31
C GLY A 59 -10.68 -3.58 6.22
N PHE A 60 -10.23 -2.46 5.68
CA PHE A 60 -9.75 -1.32 6.48
C PHE A 60 -10.87 -0.29 6.71
N LYS A 61 -10.78 0.51 7.78
CA LYS A 61 -11.77 1.57 8.06
C LYS A 61 -11.76 2.72 7.04
N GLY A 62 -10.75 2.78 6.19
CA GLY A 62 -10.56 3.80 5.15
C GLY A 62 -9.09 3.90 4.74
N PHE A 63 -8.78 4.88 3.88
CA PHE A 63 -7.41 5.06 3.39
C PHE A 63 -6.35 5.28 4.48
N PRO A 64 -6.58 6.08 5.55
CA PRO A 64 -5.57 6.25 6.60
C PRO A 64 -5.16 4.93 7.27
N ALA A 65 -6.12 4.02 7.50
CA ALA A 65 -5.85 2.71 8.07
C ALA A 65 -5.08 1.80 7.09
N LEU A 66 -5.39 1.86 5.78
CA LEU A 66 -4.60 1.17 4.75
C LEU A 66 -3.16 1.70 4.70
N LYS A 67 -2.97 3.03 4.76
CA LYS A 67 -1.65 3.69 4.71
C LYS A 67 -0.79 3.32 5.92
N LEU A 68 -1.40 3.26 7.10
CA LEU A 68 -0.71 2.78 8.31
C LEU A 68 -0.28 1.32 8.15
N ALA A 69 -1.20 0.43 7.74
CA ALA A 69 -0.90 -0.98 7.52
C ALA A 69 0.15 -1.22 6.42
N LEU A 70 0.22 -0.34 5.42
CA LEU A 70 1.27 -0.34 4.40
C LEU A 70 2.62 0.03 5.01
N SER A 71 2.67 1.09 5.83
CA SER A 71 3.89 1.51 6.53
C SER A 71 4.42 0.42 7.46
N GLU A 72 3.54 -0.23 8.21
CA GLU A 72 3.89 -1.36 9.09
C GLU A 72 4.41 -2.57 8.29
N ALA A 73 3.79 -2.86 7.14
CA ALA A 73 4.22 -3.94 6.25
C ALA A 73 5.64 -3.72 5.70
N LEU A 74 6.00 -2.47 5.42
CA LEU A 74 7.33 -2.09 4.93
C LEU A 74 8.37 -2.08 6.05
N ALA A 75 8.00 -1.65 7.26
CA ALA A 75 8.88 -1.71 8.42
C ALA A 75 9.15 -3.16 8.89
N SER A 76 8.15 -4.04 8.77
CA SER A 76 8.25 -5.45 9.16
C SER A 76 8.95 -6.33 8.12
N ASN A 77 9.13 -5.82 6.90
CA ASN A 77 9.93 -6.46 5.86
C ASN A 77 11.23 -5.64 5.71
N PRO A 78 12.19 -5.75 6.64
CA PRO A 78 13.49 -5.15 6.44
C PRO A 78 14.03 -5.74 5.15
N ASN A 79 14.20 -4.90 4.14
CA ASN A 79 14.98 -5.29 2.97
C ASN A 79 16.29 -5.92 3.50
N PRO A 80 16.70 -7.12 3.04
CA PRO A 80 17.97 -7.73 3.46
C PRO A 80 19.23 -6.92 3.04
N HIS A 81 19.06 -5.69 2.53
CA HIS A 81 20.11 -4.78 2.10
C HIS A 81 20.27 -3.53 2.99
N SER A 82 19.60 -3.46 4.13
CA SER A 82 19.95 -2.47 5.16
C SER A 82 20.51 -3.20 6.37
N VAL A 83 21.73 -3.71 6.23
CA VAL A 83 22.56 -4.00 7.40
C VAL A 83 22.75 -2.67 8.16
N PRO A 84 22.31 -2.55 9.42
CA PRO A 84 22.83 -1.47 10.24
C PRO A 84 24.32 -1.75 10.39
N VAL A 85 25.16 -0.86 9.85
CA VAL A 85 26.59 -0.85 10.15
C VAL A 85 26.71 -0.54 11.63
N HIS A 86 26.72 -1.59 12.43
CA HIS A 86 27.10 -1.52 13.83
C HIS A 86 28.60 -1.27 13.86
N ASN A 87 29.00 0.00 13.92
CA ASN A 87 30.39 0.35 14.16
C ASN A 87 30.60 0.44 15.67
N GLN A 88 31.00 -0.68 16.26
CA GLN A 88 31.65 -0.69 17.56
C GLN A 88 33.09 -0.21 17.39
N ILE A 89 33.39 0.93 18.00
CA ILE A 89 34.74 1.27 18.47
C ILE A 89 34.60 1.71 19.92
#